data_AF-A0AA88F1Q4-F1
#
_entry.id   AF-A0AA88F1Q4-F1
#
_cell.length_a   1.000
_cell.length_b   1.000
_cell.length_c   1.000
_cell.angle_alpha   90.00
_cell.angle_beta   90.00
_cell.angle_gamma   90.00
#
_symmetry.space_group_name_H-M   'P 1'
#
loop_
_entity.id
_entity.type
_entity.pdbx_description
1 polymer ?
#
loop_
_entity_poly.entity_id
_entity_poly.type
_entity_poly.pdbx_seq_one_letter_code
_entity_poly.pdbx_strand_id
1 'polypeptide(L)'
;MIDIQEVIESKEMRDVITALDALKRRWAPEHQAPDHVRPTILALVGKYKAKEILQVLLDNHEYYPGYKEVLAASFGGWLITPRERRVREVLMVHAALEHMHDAEWKLGEAELSLERDITARYILTSMDFLVEVYDCLGGFQAFADNPSFEKIWEEFDRDEKIIGTAVLAMTFLHHAVDRFTARGRPFVPSLNKAVLALDELKATKPPFPYKEKYVSRSLLHQRWSQNKQTLALLYAASTIHINRKTLLQLILDGFFSYKNHQPYLDIWVRRARYVTTHIFARMGDPDLERKTMLLVGDGLATAFAPRKLNGVETAAFSTAFRNIIND
;
A
#
# COMPACT_ATOMS: atom_id res chain seq x y z
N MET A 1 -13.49 17.20 44.28
CA MET A 1 -12.83 17.10 42.96
C MET A 1 -11.49 16.47 43.24
N ILE A 2 -11.20 15.30 42.68
CA ILE A 2 -9.93 14.61 42.93
C ILE A 2 -8.83 15.40 42.20
N ASP A 3 -7.75 15.76 42.90
CA ASP A 3 -6.59 16.38 42.26
C ASP A 3 -5.80 15.27 41.54
N ILE A 4 -5.89 15.27 40.21
CA ILE A 4 -5.20 14.28 39.37
C ILE A 4 -3.68 14.41 39.51
N GLN A 5 -3.17 15.62 39.76
CA GLN A 5 -1.74 15.84 39.93
C GLN A 5 -1.24 15.15 41.19
N GLU A 6 -1.97 15.27 42.30
CA GLU A 6 -1.67 14.58 43.56
C GLU A 6 -1.68 13.06 43.39
N VAL A 7 -2.64 12.52 42.62
CA VAL A 7 -2.70 11.09 42.31
C VAL A 7 -1.52 10.63 41.46
N ILE A 8 -1.12 11.40 40.44
CA ILE A 8 0.01 11.07 39.55
C ILE A 8 1.34 11.11 40.32
N GLU A 9 1.52 12.08 41.22
CA GLU A 9 2.75 12.26 42.01
C GLU A 9 2.81 11.36 43.26
N SER A 10 1.71 10.67 43.57
CA SER A 10 1.59 9.78 44.72
C SER A 10 2.64 8.67 44.73
N LYS A 11 2.89 8.11 45.91
CA LYS A 11 3.79 6.96 46.05
C LYS A 11 3.17 5.72 45.40
N GLU A 12 1.87 5.55 45.57
CA GLU A 12 1.07 4.46 45.03
C GLU A 12 1.19 4.38 43.51
N MET A 13 1.10 5.52 42.82
CA MET A 13 1.29 5.57 41.36
C MET A 13 2.71 5.19 40.94
N ARG A 14 3.73 5.67 41.68
CA ARG A 14 5.13 5.29 41.43
C ARG A 14 5.37 3.79 41.62
N ASP A 15 4.76 3.19 42.63
CA ASP A 15 4.83 1.75 42.89
C ASP A 15 4.17 0.96 41.74
N VAL A 16 3.02 1.43 41.23
CA VAL A 16 2.35 0.85 40.04
C VAL A 16 3.24 0.93 38.80
N ILE A 17 3.83 2.09 38.50
CA ILE A 17 4.73 2.27 37.34
C ILE A 17 5.90 1.30 37.44
N THR A 18 6.53 1.21 38.63
CA THR A 18 7.66 0.30 38.87
C THR A 18 7.28 -1.15 38.64
N ALA A 19 6.10 -1.58 39.11
CA ALA A 19 5.60 -2.93 38.88
C ALA A 19 5.31 -3.20 37.40
N LEU A 20 4.70 -2.25 36.68
CA LEU A 20 4.45 -2.36 35.25
C LEU A 20 5.76 -2.48 34.46
N ASP A 21 6.78 -1.69 34.80
CA ASP A 21 8.08 -1.77 34.13
C ASP A 21 8.79 -3.10 34.40
N ALA A 22 8.65 -3.66 35.61
CA ALA A 22 9.14 -5.00 35.91
C ALA A 22 8.43 -6.08 35.08
N LEU A 23 7.11 -5.96 34.90
CA LEU A 23 6.33 -6.87 34.04
C LEU A 23 6.76 -6.76 32.58
N LYS A 24 6.93 -5.54 32.06
CA LYS A 24 7.40 -5.31 30.69
C LYS A 24 8.76 -5.94 30.44
N ARG A 25 9.74 -5.69 31.31
CA ARG A 25 11.10 -6.28 31.18
C ARG A 25 11.09 -7.80 31.11
N ARG A 26 10.09 -8.44 31.73
CA ARG A 26 9.98 -9.90 31.79
C ARG A 26 9.15 -10.49 30.65
N TRP A 27 8.12 -9.78 30.18
CA TRP A 27 7.08 -10.36 29.34
C TRP A 27 6.77 -9.59 28.06
N ALA A 28 7.20 -8.33 27.94
CA ALA A 28 7.05 -7.59 26.69
C ALA A 28 8.00 -8.18 25.63
N PRO A 29 7.62 -8.18 24.34
CA PRO A 29 8.51 -8.57 23.26
C PRO A 29 9.81 -7.75 23.30
N GLU A 30 10.96 -8.42 23.14
CA GLU A 30 12.25 -7.71 23.05
C GLU A 30 12.29 -6.87 21.77
N HIS A 31 12.55 -5.57 21.92
CA HIS A 31 12.70 -4.65 20.79
C HIS A 31 14.16 -4.58 20.35
N GLN A 32 14.45 -4.87 19.08
CA GLN A 32 15.82 -4.88 18.57
C GLN A 32 16.28 -3.52 17.99
N ALA A 33 15.39 -2.52 17.88
CA ALA A 33 15.68 -1.22 17.27
C ALA A 33 15.18 -0.04 18.14
N PRO A 34 15.95 0.41 19.14
CA PRO A 34 15.57 1.57 19.97
C PRO A 34 15.64 2.91 19.22
N ASP A 35 16.47 3.03 18.18
CA ASP A 35 16.71 4.28 17.44
C ASP A 35 15.97 4.32 16.09
N HIS A 36 14.66 4.08 16.10
CA HIS A 36 13.85 4.14 14.88
C HIS A 36 13.05 5.45 14.76
N VAL A 37 12.60 5.75 13.54
CA VAL A 37 11.75 6.93 13.28
C VAL A 37 10.29 6.54 13.48
N ARG A 38 9.54 7.33 14.25
CA ARG A 38 8.12 7.08 14.53
C ARG A 38 7.28 6.93 13.26
N PRO A 39 6.28 6.02 13.22
CA PRO A 39 5.44 5.82 12.03
C PRO A 39 4.73 7.10 11.57
N THR A 40 4.23 7.89 12.51
CA THR A 40 3.54 9.16 12.25
C THR A 40 4.46 10.23 11.66
N ILE A 41 5.74 10.25 12.03
CA ILE A 41 6.74 11.14 11.44
C ILE A 41 7.01 10.76 9.97
N LEU A 42 7.06 9.46 9.66
CA LEU A 42 7.27 8.99 8.29
C LEU A 42 6.04 9.26 7.40
N ALA A 43 4.83 9.08 7.94
CA ALA A 43 3.60 9.09 7.18
C ALA A 43 2.82 10.42 7.16
N LEU A 44 2.90 11.23 8.22
CA LEU A 44 1.99 12.37 8.42
C LEU A 44 2.72 13.72 8.56
N VAL A 45 3.98 13.71 8.99
CA VAL A 45 4.77 14.95 9.18
C VAL A 45 5.53 15.32 7.91
N GLY A 46 5.18 16.48 7.35
CA GLY A 46 5.83 17.02 6.15
C GLY A 46 5.51 16.20 4.90
N LYS A 47 6.53 15.97 4.06
CA LYS A 47 6.38 15.15 2.86
C LYS A 47 6.38 13.66 3.22
N TYR A 48 5.44 12.92 2.65
CA TYR A 48 5.33 11.48 2.83
C TYR A 48 6.63 10.75 2.43
N LYS A 49 7.18 9.97 3.38
CA LYS A 49 8.49 9.30 3.26
C LYS A 49 8.37 7.88 2.72
N ALA A 50 7.85 7.75 1.49
CA ALA A 50 7.51 6.45 0.89
C ALA A 50 8.70 5.50 0.74
N LYS A 51 9.90 6.04 0.45
CA LYS A 51 11.11 5.25 0.27
C LYS A 51 11.54 4.63 1.60
N GLU A 52 11.59 5.44 2.63
CA GLU A 52 11.97 5.07 3.98
C GLU A 52 10.98 4.05 4.55
N ILE A 53 9.68 4.26 4.34
CA ILE A 53 8.65 3.30 4.73
C ILE A 53 8.83 1.98 4.00
N LEU A 54 9.03 1.99 2.68
CA LEU A 54 9.24 0.75 1.93
C LEU A 54 10.51 0.02 2.38
N GLN A 55 11.58 0.74 2.71
CA GLN A 55 12.80 0.16 3.26
C GLN A 55 12.53 -0.53 4.61
N VAL A 56 11.83 0.14 5.52
CA VAL A 56 11.41 -0.46 6.80
C VAL A 56 10.58 -1.74 6.59
N LEU A 57 9.66 -1.74 5.63
CA LEU A 57 8.82 -2.90 5.33
C LEU A 57 9.59 -4.04 4.66
N LEU A 58 10.68 -3.76 3.93
CA LEU A 58 11.52 -4.80 3.33
C LEU A 58 12.57 -5.34 4.28
N ASP A 59 12.88 -4.59 5.32
CA ASP A 59 13.90 -4.92 6.30
C ASP A 59 13.45 -6.06 7.22
N ASN A 60 14.37 -6.91 7.63
CA ASN A 60 14.11 -8.02 8.56
C ASN A 60 14.22 -7.59 10.03
N HIS A 61 14.65 -6.37 10.34
CA HIS A 61 14.69 -5.88 11.72
C HIS A 61 13.32 -5.96 12.39
N GLU A 62 13.33 -6.38 13.65
CA GLU A 62 12.17 -6.43 14.53
C GLU A 62 11.99 -5.09 15.25
N TYR A 63 10.77 -4.56 15.16
CA TYR A 63 10.33 -3.32 15.83
C TYR A 63 9.27 -3.69 16.86
N TYR A 64 8.82 -2.72 17.65
CA TYR A 64 7.71 -2.96 18.57
C TYR A 64 6.44 -3.42 17.83
N PRO A 65 5.59 -4.26 18.47
CA PRO A 65 4.37 -4.77 17.87
C PRO A 65 3.48 -3.66 17.28
N GLY A 66 3.00 -3.85 16.05
CA GLY A 66 2.15 -2.87 15.36
C GLY A 66 2.90 -1.79 14.56
N TYR A 67 4.21 -1.60 14.77
CA TYR A 67 5.01 -0.59 14.04
C TYR A 67 4.92 -0.75 12.51
N LYS A 68 5.23 -1.95 12.01
CA LYS A 68 5.20 -2.25 10.56
C LYS A 68 3.78 -2.36 10.01
N GLU A 69 2.80 -2.75 10.82
CA GLU A 69 1.39 -2.83 10.40
C GLU A 69 0.84 -1.46 10.02
N VAL A 70 1.05 -0.47 10.90
CA VAL A 70 0.61 0.91 10.69
C VAL A 70 1.30 1.51 9.46
N LEU A 71 2.60 1.24 9.28
CA LEU A 71 3.35 1.68 8.11
C LEU A 71 2.88 1.01 6.81
N ALA A 72 2.57 -0.28 6.84
CA ALA A 72 2.03 -1.00 5.68
C ALA A 72 0.67 -0.45 5.26
N ALA A 73 -0.24 -0.23 6.21
CA ALA A 73 -1.55 0.35 5.93
C ALA A 73 -1.42 1.78 5.34
N SER A 74 -0.52 2.59 5.92
CA SER A 74 -0.18 3.91 5.39
C SER A 74 0.34 3.85 3.95
N PHE A 75 1.23 2.90 3.66
CA PHE A 75 1.84 2.71 2.35
C PHE A 75 0.81 2.24 1.31
N GLY A 76 -0.08 1.32 1.68
CA GLY A 76 -1.21 0.89 0.85
C GLY A 76 -2.10 2.07 0.46
N GLY A 77 -2.50 2.89 1.44
CA GLY A 77 -3.25 4.13 1.19
C GLY A 77 -2.50 5.10 0.28
N TRP A 78 -1.22 5.32 0.53
CA TRP A 78 -0.39 6.20 -0.29
C TRP A 78 -0.28 5.73 -1.74
N LEU A 79 -0.21 4.43 -2.00
CA LEU A 79 -0.11 3.91 -3.37
C LEU A 79 -1.35 4.23 -4.20
N ILE A 80 -2.53 4.11 -3.59
CA ILE A 80 -3.82 4.35 -4.22
C ILE A 80 -4.08 5.86 -4.33
N THR A 81 -3.83 6.63 -3.28
CA THR A 81 -4.11 8.07 -3.24
C THR A 81 -2.89 8.86 -2.70
N PRO A 82 -1.81 9.02 -3.50
CA PRO A 82 -0.56 9.62 -3.03
C PRO A 82 -0.70 11.04 -2.47
N ARG A 83 -1.73 11.76 -2.90
CA ARG A 83 -2.02 13.15 -2.53
C ARG A 83 -2.96 13.28 -1.34
N GLU A 84 -3.72 12.24 -1.02
CA GLU A 84 -4.73 12.28 0.02
C GLU A 84 -4.17 11.81 1.35
N ARG A 85 -3.81 12.76 2.21
CA ARG A 85 -3.32 12.45 3.56
C ARG A 85 -4.37 11.69 4.38
N ARG A 86 -5.64 12.10 4.27
CA ARG A 86 -6.74 11.56 5.07
C ARG A 86 -6.89 10.05 4.90
N VAL A 87 -6.75 9.53 3.67
CA VAL A 87 -6.81 8.08 3.42
C VAL A 87 -5.74 7.33 4.20
N ARG A 88 -4.50 7.83 4.16
CA ARG A 88 -3.38 7.20 4.88
C ARG A 88 -3.59 7.24 6.38
N GLU A 89 -4.03 8.38 6.89
CA GLU A 89 -4.28 8.58 8.32
C GLU A 89 -5.36 7.64 8.84
N VAL A 90 -6.47 7.51 8.12
CA VAL A 90 -7.53 6.60 8.55
C VAL A 90 -7.11 5.13 8.45
N LEU A 91 -6.39 4.72 7.40
CA LEU A 91 -5.88 3.35 7.31
C LEU A 91 -4.87 3.04 8.42
N MET A 92 -4.06 4.01 8.82
CA MET A 92 -3.20 3.88 9.99
C MET A 92 -3.99 3.69 11.28
N VAL A 93 -5.10 4.42 11.47
CA VAL A 93 -5.99 4.24 12.63
C VAL A 93 -6.64 2.86 12.63
N HIS A 94 -7.12 2.36 11.49
CA HIS A 94 -7.69 1.00 11.40
C HIS A 94 -6.65 -0.07 11.73
N ALA A 95 -5.43 0.04 11.19
CA ALA A 95 -4.35 -0.89 11.52
C ALA A 95 -3.96 -0.82 13.01
N ALA A 96 -4.04 0.37 13.62
CA ALA A 96 -3.79 0.54 15.04
C ALA A 96 -4.87 -0.12 15.91
N LEU A 97 -6.14 0.04 15.54
CA LEU A 97 -7.28 -0.61 16.18
C LEU A 97 -7.21 -2.14 16.05
N GLU A 98 -6.86 -2.64 14.86
CA GLU A 98 -6.70 -4.09 14.62
C GLU A 98 -5.57 -4.66 15.49
N HIS A 99 -4.44 -3.95 15.61
CA HIS A 99 -3.34 -4.36 16.50
C HIS A 99 -3.76 -4.42 17.98
N MET A 100 -4.49 -3.42 18.46
CA MET A 100 -5.01 -3.40 19.83
C MET A 100 -6.05 -4.52 20.05
N HIS A 101 -6.93 -4.73 19.08
CA HIS A 101 -7.91 -5.81 19.12
C HIS A 101 -7.23 -7.19 19.15
N ASP A 102 -6.22 -7.42 18.31
CA ASP A 102 -5.41 -8.65 18.30
C ASP A 102 -4.74 -8.89 19.67
N ALA A 103 -4.29 -7.82 20.34
CA ALA A 103 -3.68 -7.90 21.67
C ALA A 103 -4.69 -8.35 22.73
N GLU A 104 -5.92 -7.81 22.71
CA GLU A 104 -7.01 -8.26 23.59
C GLU A 104 -7.42 -9.70 23.28
N TRP A 105 -7.57 -10.03 22.00
CA TRP A 105 -8.00 -11.35 21.55
C TRP A 105 -7.02 -12.47 21.96
N LYS A 106 -5.72 -12.18 21.99
CA LYS A 106 -4.69 -13.13 22.47
C LYS A 106 -4.89 -13.56 23.93
N LEU A 107 -5.62 -12.79 24.73
CA LEU A 107 -5.96 -13.15 26.10
C LEU A 107 -7.17 -14.09 26.20
N GLY A 108 -7.81 -14.44 25.07
CA GLY A 108 -8.97 -15.33 24.99
C GLY A 108 -10.27 -14.71 25.50
N GLU A 109 -11.36 -15.47 25.44
CA GLU A 109 -12.67 -15.05 25.97
C GLU A 109 -12.71 -15.22 27.50
N ALA A 110 -12.83 -14.09 28.22
CA ALA A 110 -13.04 -14.08 29.67
C ALA A 110 -13.69 -12.74 30.09
N GLU A 111 -14.18 -12.66 31.33
CA GLU A 111 -14.68 -11.41 31.90
C GLU A 111 -13.61 -10.31 31.91
N LEU A 112 -14.04 -9.06 31.78
CA LEU A 112 -13.17 -7.91 31.86
C LEU A 112 -12.57 -7.82 33.26
N SER A 113 -11.24 -7.79 33.36
CA SER A 113 -10.50 -7.60 34.61
C SER A 113 -9.38 -6.60 34.41
N LEU A 114 -8.93 -5.97 35.50
CA LEU A 114 -7.85 -4.99 35.46
C LEU A 114 -6.54 -5.62 34.97
N GLU A 115 -6.25 -6.85 35.40
CA GLU A 115 -5.05 -7.59 34.99
C GLU A 115 -5.04 -7.85 33.49
N ARG A 116 -6.21 -8.17 32.92
CA ARG A 116 -6.36 -8.39 31.48
C ARG A 116 -6.18 -7.09 30.70
N ASP A 117 -6.81 -6.01 31.15
CA ASP A 117 -6.69 -4.69 30.52
C ASP A 117 -5.24 -4.20 30.53
N ILE A 118 -4.56 -4.30 31.69
CA ILE A 118 -3.14 -3.96 31.83
C ILE A 118 -2.27 -4.80 30.89
N THR A 119 -2.53 -6.12 30.82
CA THR A 119 -1.73 -7.02 29.98
C THR A 119 -1.93 -6.71 28.49
N ALA A 120 -3.17 -6.51 28.04
CA ALA A 120 -3.46 -6.19 26.65
C ALA A 120 -2.84 -4.85 26.23
N ARG A 121 -3.06 -3.79 27.02
CA ARG A 121 -2.64 -2.42 26.67
C ARG A 121 -1.16 -2.16 26.86
N TYR A 122 -0.59 -2.57 27.99
CA TYR A 122 0.76 -2.14 28.36
C TYR A 122 1.84 -3.18 28.07
N ILE A 123 1.47 -4.47 27.95
CA ILE A 123 2.41 -5.56 27.68
C ILE A 123 2.32 -5.99 26.22
N LEU A 124 1.13 -6.36 25.72
CA LEU A 124 0.98 -6.93 24.37
C LEU A 124 0.94 -5.87 23.26
N THR A 125 0.26 -4.75 23.49
CA THR A 125 0.20 -3.64 22.53
C THR A 125 1.54 -2.88 22.47
N SER A 126 2.26 -2.81 23.60
CA SER A 126 3.47 -2.02 23.85
C SER A 126 3.24 -0.54 24.19
N MET A 127 4.00 -0.02 25.16
CA MET A 127 4.03 1.41 25.49
C MET A 127 4.57 2.27 24.35
N ASP A 128 5.57 1.77 23.62
CA ASP A 128 6.16 2.49 22.49
C ASP A 128 5.09 2.69 21.42
N PHE A 129 4.24 1.68 21.19
CA PHE A 129 3.09 1.81 20.31
C PHE A 129 2.11 2.87 20.81
N LEU A 130 1.76 2.87 22.11
CA LEU A 130 0.82 3.84 22.66
C LEU A 130 1.33 5.28 22.48
N VAL A 131 2.60 5.54 22.80
CA VAL A 131 3.19 6.88 22.72
C VAL A 131 3.39 7.33 21.27
N GLU A 132 3.89 6.45 20.41
CA GLU A 132 4.37 6.84 19.08
C GLU A 132 3.32 6.71 17.97
N VAL A 133 2.29 5.90 18.20
CA VAL A 133 1.20 5.67 17.26
C VAL A 133 -0.12 6.15 17.85
N TYR A 134 -0.60 5.54 18.93
CA TYR A 134 -1.95 5.78 19.44
C TYR A 134 -2.17 7.26 19.79
N ASP A 135 -1.34 7.82 20.67
CA ASP A 135 -1.43 9.22 21.10
C ASP A 135 -1.19 10.18 19.93
N CYS A 136 -0.21 9.86 19.08
CA CYS A 136 0.15 10.69 17.92
C CYS A 136 -0.93 10.71 16.82
N LEU A 137 -1.80 9.69 16.75
CA LEU A 137 -2.95 9.66 15.85
C LEU A 137 -4.18 10.38 16.45
N GLY A 138 -4.10 10.88 17.69
CA GLY A 138 -5.19 11.55 18.39
C GLY A 138 -5.90 10.68 19.45
N GLY A 139 -5.33 9.52 19.77
CA GLY A 139 -5.77 8.64 20.85
C GLY A 139 -7.24 8.25 20.74
N PHE A 140 -7.92 8.24 21.89
CA PHE A 140 -9.31 7.81 22.01
C PHE A 140 -10.26 8.56 21.06
N GLN A 141 -10.11 9.88 20.94
CA GLN A 141 -11.01 10.71 20.13
C GLN A 141 -10.93 10.33 18.65
N ALA A 142 -9.71 10.22 18.12
CA ALA A 142 -9.50 9.86 16.73
C ALA A 142 -10.07 8.48 16.41
N PHE A 143 -10.06 7.56 17.37
CA PHE A 143 -10.50 6.18 17.18
C PHE A 143 -12.03 6.07 17.26
N ALA A 144 -12.66 6.88 18.12
CA ALA A 144 -14.12 6.98 18.22
C ALA A 144 -14.75 7.63 16.98
N ASP A 145 -14.10 8.67 16.44
CA ASP A 145 -14.61 9.45 15.30
C ASP A 145 -14.18 8.89 13.94
N ASN A 146 -13.32 7.86 13.91
CA ASN A 146 -12.75 7.34 12.68
C ASN A 146 -13.85 6.78 11.76
N PRO A 147 -13.93 7.21 10.49
CA PRO A 147 -14.90 6.61 9.57
C PRO A 147 -14.58 5.13 9.35
N SER A 148 -15.63 4.33 9.16
CA SER A 148 -15.47 2.95 8.71
C SER A 148 -14.76 2.93 7.36
N PHE A 149 -14.04 1.85 7.10
CA PHE A 149 -13.36 1.65 5.83
C PHE A 149 -14.30 1.85 4.63
N GLU A 150 -15.51 1.29 4.71
CA GLU A 150 -16.57 1.41 3.71
C GLU A 150 -16.92 2.87 3.39
N LYS A 151 -17.09 3.72 4.41
CA LYS A 151 -17.43 5.14 4.22
C LYS A 151 -16.35 5.92 3.49
N ILE A 152 -15.09 5.61 3.78
CA ILE A 152 -13.96 6.25 3.08
C ILE A 152 -13.98 5.78 1.64
N TRP A 153 -14.22 4.50 1.40
CA TRP A 153 -14.17 3.93 0.07
C TRP A 153 -15.31 4.37 -0.84
N GLU A 154 -16.49 4.65 -0.30
CA GLU A 154 -17.55 5.35 -1.02
C GLU A 154 -17.06 6.71 -1.58
N GLU A 155 -16.18 7.42 -0.86
CA GLU A 155 -15.58 8.67 -1.32
C GLU A 155 -14.52 8.45 -2.42
N PHE A 156 -13.87 7.27 -2.47
CA PHE A 156 -12.73 6.98 -3.35
C PHE A 156 -12.96 5.88 -4.40
N ASP A 157 -14.19 5.37 -4.58
CA ASP A 157 -14.55 4.35 -5.59
C ASP A 157 -14.09 4.73 -7.02
N ARG A 158 -14.04 6.03 -7.30
CA ARG A 158 -13.50 6.57 -8.57
C ARG A 158 -12.04 6.20 -8.79
N ASP A 159 -11.21 6.12 -7.75
CA ASP A 159 -9.77 5.82 -7.86
C ASP A 159 -9.52 4.36 -8.26
N GLU A 160 -10.32 3.41 -7.80
CA GLU A 160 -10.19 1.99 -8.19
C GLU A 160 -10.28 1.86 -9.71
N LYS A 161 -11.32 2.44 -10.30
CA LYS A 161 -11.55 2.39 -11.74
C LYS A 161 -10.43 3.05 -12.55
N ILE A 162 -9.90 4.16 -12.04
CA ILE A 162 -8.77 4.87 -12.66
C ILE A 162 -7.51 3.98 -12.61
N ILE A 163 -7.21 3.37 -11.46
CA ILE A 163 -6.07 2.47 -11.26
C ILE A 163 -6.21 1.23 -12.14
N GLY A 164 -7.38 0.61 -12.17
CA GLY A 164 -7.67 -0.54 -13.04
C GLY A 164 -7.46 -0.23 -14.52
N THR A 165 -7.84 0.97 -14.96
CA THR A 165 -7.59 1.44 -16.34
C THR A 165 -6.08 1.62 -16.60
N ALA A 166 -5.34 2.19 -15.66
CA ALA A 166 -3.88 2.35 -15.78
C ALA A 166 -3.14 1.00 -15.81
N VAL A 167 -3.58 0.03 -15.00
CA VAL A 167 -3.07 -1.34 -14.98
C VAL A 167 -3.35 -2.07 -16.30
N LEU A 168 -4.53 -1.89 -16.88
CA LEU A 168 -4.83 -2.44 -18.21
C LEU A 168 -3.96 -1.81 -19.30
N ALA A 169 -3.77 -0.49 -19.27
CA ALA A 169 -2.85 0.20 -20.19
C ALA A 169 -1.41 -0.34 -20.06
N MET A 170 -0.91 -0.51 -18.83
CA MET A 170 0.39 -1.15 -18.57
C MET A 170 0.44 -2.59 -19.08
N THR A 171 -0.64 -3.35 -18.96
CA THR A 171 -0.76 -4.71 -19.49
C THR A 171 -0.61 -4.71 -21.02
N PHE A 172 -1.27 -3.82 -21.74
CA PHE A 172 -1.10 -3.68 -23.20
C PHE A 172 0.34 -3.32 -23.57
N LEU A 173 0.95 -2.37 -22.85
CA LEU A 173 2.34 -1.97 -23.13
C LEU A 173 3.32 -3.12 -22.89
N HIS A 174 3.12 -3.92 -21.84
CA HIS A 174 3.95 -5.09 -21.57
C HIS A 174 3.83 -6.13 -22.69
N HIS A 175 2.61 -6.48 -23.11
CA HIS A 175 2.39 -7.37 -24.27
C HIS A 175 3.05 -6.84 -25.55
N ALA A 176 2.98 -5.54 -25.80
CA ALA A 176 3.60 -4.93 -26.98
C ALA A 176 5.13 -4.99 -26.91
N VAL A 177 5.72 -4.63 -25.77
CA VAL A 177 7.16 -4.72 -25.56
C VAL A 177 7.65 -6.15 -25.76
N ASP A 178 7.01 -7.15 -25.15
CA ASP A 178 7.41 -8.56 -25.28
C ASP A 178 7.29 -9.05 -26.72
N ARG A 179 6.17 -8.77 -27.39
CA ARG A 179 5.87 -9.28 -28.73
C ARG A 179 6.75 -8.67 -29.82
N PHE A 180 7.04 -7.37 -29.73
CA PHE A 180 7.71 -6.64 -30.81
C PHE A 180 9.22 -6.59 -30.65
N THR A 181 9.74 -6.56 -29.42
CA THR A 181 11.19 -6.65 -29.18
C THR A 181 11.75 -7.99 -29.65
N ALA A 182 10.99 -9.09 -29.49
CA ALA A 182 11.37 -10.42 -29.97
C ALA A 182 11.50 -10.50 -31.51
N ARG A 183 10.98 -9.54 -32.27
CA ARG A 183 11.03 -9.50 -33.75
C ARG A 183 12.14 -8.60 -34.30
N GLY A 184 13.08 -8.17 -33.46
CA GLY A 184 14.23 -7.36 -33.87
C GLY A 184 13.92 -5.89 -34.20
N ARG A 185 12.67 -5.44 -34.03
CA ARG A 185 12.29 -4.03 -34.14
C ARG A 185 12.16 -3.42 -32.73
N PRO A 186 12.90 -2.36 -32.39
CA PRO A 186 12.77 -1.71 -31.09
C PRO A 186 11.39 -1.05 -30.98
N PHE A 187 10.53 -1.60 -30.12
CA PHE A 187 9.24 -1.00 -29.82
C PHE A 187 9.39 0.07 -28.74
N VAL A 188 8.97 1.30 -29.04
CA VAL A 188 8.93 2.41 -28.10
C VAL A 188 7.53 2.49 -27.47
N PRO A 189 7.29 1.98 -26.25
CA PRO A 189 6.01 2.10 -25.56
C PRO A 189 5.64 3.56 -25.31
N SER A 190 4.35 3.88 -25.29
CA SER A 190 3.87 5.18 -24.83
C SER A 190 2.41 5.06 -24.37
N LEU A 191 1.98 5.92 -23.43
CA LEU A 191 0.58 5.90 -23.00
C LEU A 191 -0.38 6.09 -24.18
N ASN A 192 -0.04 6.96 -25.14
CA ASN A 192 -0.84 7.16 -26.34
C ASN A 192 -1.04 5.86 -27.13
N LYS A 193 -0.02 4.98 -27.22
CA LYS A 193 -0.17 3.67 -27.87
C LYS A 193 -1.08 2.73 -27.10
N ALA A 194 -1.02 2.75 -25.76
CA ALA A 194 -1.95 1.98 -24.92
C ALA A 194 -3.40 2.48 -25.07
N VAL A 195 -3.59 3.80 -25.19
CA VAL A 195 -4.90 4.43 -25.41
C VAL A 195 -5.54 3.97 -26.71
N LEU A 196 -4.77 3.72 -27.79
CA LEU A 196 -5.32 3.17 -29.03
C LEU A 196 -6.03 1.83 -28.79
N ALA A 197 -5.44 0.93 -28.00
CA ALA A 197 -6.10 -0.34 -27.66
C ALA A 197 -7.33 -0.15 -26.75
N LEU A 198 -7.33 0.86 -25.88
CA LEU A 198 -8.51 1.21 -25.09
C LEU A 198 -9.64 1.81 -25.95
N ASP A 199 -9.29 2.61 -26.96
CA ASP A 199 -10.26 3.18 -27.91
C ASP A 199 -10.87 2.08 -28.79
N GLU A 200 -10.08 1.10 -29.25
CA GLU A 200 -10.58 -0.11 -29.94
C GLU A 200 -11.51 -0.94 -29.04
N LEU A 201 -11.15 -1.10 -27.76
CA LEU A 201 -11.98 -1.79 -26.78
C LEU A 201 -13.33 -1.07 -26.59
N LYS A 202 -13.32 0.26 -26.57
CA LYS A 202 -14.53 1.08 -26.47
C LYS A 202 -15.39 1.03 -27.73
N ALA A 203 -14.79 0.82 -28.90
CA ALA A 203 -15.46 0.75 -30.20
C ALA A 203 -15.95 -0.66 -30.60
N THR A 204 -15.70 -1.67 -29.76
CA THR A 204 -16.03 -3.07 -30.04
C THR A 204 -17.54 -3.27 -30.30
N LYS A 205 -17.87 -4.20 -31.22
CA LYS A 205 -19.24 -4.65 -31.53
C LYS A 205 -19.38 -6.16 -31.23
N PRO A 206 -20.35 -6.60 -30.38
CA PRO A 206 -21.30 -5.78 -29.62
C PRO A 206 -20.61 -4.88 -28.57
N PRO A 207 -21.28 -3.81 -28.10
CA PRO A 207 -20.68 -2.85 -27.18
C PRO A 207 -20.12 -3.51 -25.92
N PHE A 208 -18.82 -3.32 -25.68
CA PHE A 208 -18.21 -3.66 -24.41
C PHE A 208 -18.66 -2.66 -23.34
N PRO A 209 -18.95 -3.07 -22.09
CA PRO A 209 -19.35 -2.17 -20.99
C PRO A 209 -18.15 -1.33 -20.49
N TYR A 210 -17.56 -0.53 -21.38
CA TYR A 210 -16.35 0.23 -21.13
C TYR A 210 -16.57 1.26 -20.03
N LYS A 211 -17.70 1.98 -20.07
CA LYS A 211 -18.02 3.04 -19.10
C LYS A 211 -18.31 2.50 -17.70
N GLU A 212 -18.59 1.21 -17.55
CA GLU A 212 -18.74 0.59 -16.23
C GLU A 212 -17.37 0.24 -15.64
N LYS A 213 -16.41 -0.19 -16.49
CA LYS A 213 -15.12 -0.75 -16.03
C LYS A 213 -13.93 0.20 -16.11
N TYR A 214 -13.93 1.15 -17.04
CA TYR A 214 -12.76 1.98 -17.36
C TYR A 214 -13.10 3.47 -17.48
N VAL A 215 -12.07 4.29 -17.31
CA VAL A 215 -12.19 5.75 -17.34
C VAL A 215 -11.90 6.35 -18.71
N SER A 216 -12.22 7.64 -18.86
CA SER A 216 -11.90 8.39 -20.07
C SER A 216 -10.39 8.55 -20.27
N ARG A 217 -9.99 8.81 -21.51
CA ARG A 217 -8.61 9.15 -21.86
C ARG A 217 -8.06 10.30 -21.00
N SER A 218 -8.82 11.39 -20.83
CA SER A 218 -8.36 12.55 -20.05
C SER A 218 -8.01 12.18 -18.61
N LEU A 219 -8.86 11.40 -17.94
CA LEU A 219 -8.67 11.00 -16.56
C LEU A 219 -7.50 10.00 -16.41
N LEU A 220 -7.33 9.09 -17.37
CA LEU A 220 -6.16 8.21 -17.43
C LEU A 220 -4.86 8.99 -17.57
N HIS A 221 -4.79 9.95 -18.50
CA HIS A 221 -3.60 10.80 -18.69
C HIS A 221 -3.29 11.64 -17.45
N GLN A 222 -4.33 12.20 -16.80
CA GLN A 222 -4.18 12.94 -15.56
C GLN A 222 -3.54 12.07 -14.48
N ARG A 223 -4.12 10.88 -14.21
CA ARG A 223 -3.57 9.93 -13.22
C ARG A 223 -2.13 9.54 -13.56
N TRP A 224 -1.87 9.17 -14.81
CA TRP A 224 -0.56 8.72 -15.25
C TRP A 224 0.51 9.77 -15.00
N SER A 225 0.23 11.03 -15.33
CA SER A 225 1.16 12.15 -15.13
C SER A 225 1.35 12.48 -13.65
N GLN A 226 0.27 12.45 -12.87
CA GLN A 226 0.28 12.87 -11.47
C GLN A 226 0.92 11.84 -10.53
N ASN A 227 0.87 10.55 -10.89
CA ASN A 227 1.23 9.43 -10.00
C ASN A 227 2.27 8.48 -10.62
N LYS A 228 3.17 9.02 -11.44
CA LYS A 228 4.27 8.28 -12.09
C LYS A 228 5.01 7.33 -11.14
N GLN A 229 5.28 7.77 -9.91
CA GLN A 229 6.04 7.03 -8.91
C GLN A 229 5.37 5.73 -8.45
N THR A 230 4.03 5.60 -8.52
CA THR A 230 3.31 4.42 -8.02
C THR A 230 2.88 3.45 -9.11
N LEU A 231 2.93 3.85 -10.39
CA LEU A 231 2.43 3.03 -11.51
C LEU A 231 3.08 1.64 -11.60
N ALA A 232 4.41 1.57 -11.47
CA ALA A 232 5.13 0.29 -11.54
C ALA A 232 4.77 -0.65 -10.38
N LEU A 233 4.64 -0.12 -9.16
CA LEU A 233 4.24 -0.88 -7.99
C LEU A 233 2.80 -1.37 -8.12
N LEU A 234 1.86 -0.52 -8.54
CA LEU A 234 0.46 -0.92 -8.76
C LEU A 234 0.34 -1.99 -9.84
N TYR A 235 1.08 -1.85 -10.94
CA TYR A 235 1.11 -2.86 -12.00
C TYR A 235 1.77 -4.17 -11.55
N ALA A 236 2.88 -4.11 -10.81
CA ALA A 236 3.51 -5.29 -10.25
C ALA A 236 2.57 -6.03 -9.27
N ALA A 237 1.88 -5.28 -8.39
CA ALA A 237 0.91 -5.83 -7.44
C ALA A 237 -0.24 -6.56 -8.14
N SER A 238 -0.67 -6.09 -9.32
CA SER A 238 -1.75 -6.74 -10.09
C SER A 238 -1.37 -8.10 -10.66
N THR A 239 -0.10 -8.52 -10.54
CA THR A 239 0.40 -9.80 -11.06
C THR A 239 0.75 -10.81 -9.97
N ILE A 240 0.73 -10.39 -8.71
CA ILE A 240 1.04 -11.25 -7.56
C ILE A 240 -0.29 -11.78 -7.02
N HIS A 241 -0.44 -13.11 -7.04
CA HIS A 241 -1.65 -13.77 -6.58
C HIS A 241 -1.45 -14.28 -5.15
N ILE A 242 -2.43 -13.99 -4.30
CA ILE A 242 -2.49 -14.40 -2.89
C ILE A 242 -3.87 -15.04 -2.72
N ASN A 243 -3.91 -16.36 -2.66
CA ASN A 243 -5.15 -17.14 -2.75
C ASN A 243 -5.97 -16.79 -4.00
N ARG A 244 -7.18 -16.25 -3.82
CA ARG A 244 -8.12 -15.91 -4.90
C ARG A 244 -8.05 -14.44 -5.33
N LYS A 245 -7.25 -13.61 -4.66
CA LYS A 245 -7.10 -12.17 -4.95
C LYS A 245 -5.68 -11.86 -5.39
N THR A 246 -5.50 -10.76 -6.08
CA THR A 246 -4.17 -10.18 -6.34
C THR A 246 -3.75 -9.27 -5.19
N LEU A 247 -2.46 -9.03 -5.03
CA LEU A 247 -1.96 -8.05 -4.06
C LEU A 247 -2.56 -6.65 -4.32
N LEU A 248 -2.76 -6.28 -5.58
CA LEU A 248 -3.43 -5.03 -5.93
C LEU A 248 -4.87 -5.00 -5.40
N GLN A 249 -5.64 -6.09 -5.55
CA GLN A 249 -7.00 -6.16 -5.01
C GLN A 249 -6.99 -6.07 -3.48
N LEU A 250 -6.03 -6.69 -2.80
CA LEU A 250 -5.94 -6.59 -1.34
C LEU A 250 -5.59 -5.16 -0.89
N ILE A 251 -4.73 -4.46 -1.62
CA ILE A 251 -4.43 -3.04 -1.39
C ILE A 251 -5.69 -2.19 -1.63
N LEU A 252 -6.34 -2.38 -2.79
CA LEU A 252 -7.56 -1.68 -3.14
C LEU A 252 -8.68 -1.95 -2.15
N ASP A 253 -8.83 -3.16 -1.64
CA ASP A 253 -9.86 -3.52 -0.66
C ASP A 253 -9.48 -3.11 0.78
N GLY A 254 -8.33 -2.45 1.00
CA GLY A 254 -7.87 -2.02 2.32
C GLY A 254 -7.35 -3.13 3.24
N PHE A 255 -7.23 -4.35 2.74
CA PHE A 255 -6.76 -5.50 3.51
C PHE A 255 -5.24 -5.69 3.48
N PHE A 256 -4.47 -4.76 2.91
CA PHE A 256 -3.02 -4.83 2.90
C PHE A 256 -2.41 -4.56 4.28
N SER A 257 -1.95 -5.62 4.93
CA SER A 257 -1.23 -5.60 6.21
C SER A 257 0.19 -6.18 6.09
N TYR A 258 1.09 -5.83 6.99
CA TYR A 258 2.44 -6.39 6.97
C TYR A 258 2.43 -7.87 7.36
N LYS A 259 1.74 -8.23 8.45
CA LYS A 259 1.59 -9.60 8.98
C LYS A 259 1.22 -10.62 7.91
N ASN A 260 0.28 -10.29 7.03
CA ASN A 260 -0.23 -11.23 6.03
C ASN A 260 0.51 -11.15 4.70
N HIS A 261 1.19 -10.04 4.40
CA HIS A 261 1.72 -9.78 3.06
C HIS A 261 3.25 -9.60 3.00
N GLN A 262 3.95 -9.62 4.14
CA GLN A 262 5.41 -9.56 4.22
C GLN A 262 6.12 -10.52 3.26
N PRO A 263 5.69 -11.80 3.10
CA PRO A 263 6.37 -12.74 2.20
C PRO A 263 6.37 -12.31 0.72
N TYR A 264 5.49 -11.38 0.34
CA TYR A 264 5.32 -10.93 -1.04
C TYR A 264 6.02 -9.59 -1.33
N LEU A 265 6.54 -8.90 -0.32
CA LEU A 265 7.11 -7.55 -0.48
C LEU A 265 8.36 -7.55 -1.37
N ASP A 266 9.28 -8.49 -1.16
CA ASP A 266 10.50 -8.59 -1.97
C ASP A 266 10.17 -8.84 -3.45
N ILE A 267 9.35 -9.85 -3.77
CA ILE A 267 8.95 -10.13 -5.15
C ILE A 267 8.19 -8.97 -5.78
N TRP A 268 7.37 -8.25 -5.00
CA TRP A 268 6.65 -7.07 -5.46
C TRP A 268 7.59 -5.96 -5.93
N VAL A 269 8.60 -5.66 -5.12
CA VAL A 269 9.60 -4.63 -5.43
C VAL A 269 10.48 -5.06 -6.61
N ARG A 270 10.90 -6.33 -6.67
CA ARG A 270 11.67 -6.87 -7.81
C ARG A 270 10.89 -6.80 -9.13
N ARG A 271 9.58 -7.07 -9.10
CA ARG A 271 8.72 -6.92 -10.28
C ARG A 271 8.55 -5.45 -10.67
N ALA A 272 8.45 -4.53 -9.71
CA ALA A 272 8.40 -3.09 -10.02
C ALA A 272 9.71 -2.59 -10.66
N ARG A 273 10.88 -3.08 -10.22
CA ARG A 273 12.17 -2.83 -10.89
C ARG A 273 12.19 -3.39 -12.32
N TYR A 274 11.64 -4.58 -12.53
CA TYR A 274 11.49 -5.13 -13.89
C TYR A 274 10.60 -4.27 -14.78
N VAL A 275 9.44 -3.82 -14.30
CA VAL A 275 8.57 -2.90 -15.05
C VAL A 275 9.32 -1.62 -15.44
N THR A 276 10.14 -1.11 -14.52
CA THR A 276 10.90 0.12 -14.72
C THR A 276 11.92 -0.03 -15.85
N THR A 277 12.74 -1.09 -15.79
CA THR A 277 13.80 -1.36 -16.75
C THR A 277 13.28 -1.90 -18.10
N HIS A 278 12.19 -2.67 -18.08
CA HIS A 278 11.63 -3.31 -19.26
C HIS A 278 10.60 -2.43 -19.99
N ILE A 279 9.84 -1.60 -19.28
CA ILE A 279 8.80 -0.77 -19.90
C ILE A 279 9.19 0.70 -19.83
N PHE A 280 9.37 1.26 -18.63
CA PHE A 280 9.53 2.71 -18.46
C PHE A 280 10.79 3.29 -19.11
N ALA A 281 11.93 2.61 -19.00
CA ALA A 281 13.17 3.02 -19.66
C ALA A 281 13.04 3.15 -21.19
N ARG A 282 12.02 2.51 -21.79
CA ARG A 282 11.73 2.58 -23.24
C ARG A 282 10.66 3.60 -23.61
N MET A 283 9.97 4.22 -22.64
CA MET A 283 8.80 5.08 -22.90
C MET A 283 9.14 6.51 -23.35
N GLY A 284 10.41 6.90 -23.33
CA GLY A 284 10.84 8.28 -23.61
C GLY A 284 10.42 9.31 -22.54
N ASP A 285 9.84 8.86 -21.42
CA ASP A 285 9.51 9.68 -20.24
C ASP A 285 10.45 9.30 -19.08
N PRO A 286 11.63 9.96 -18.96
CA PRO A 286 12.65 9.58 -17.97
C PRO A 286 12.16 9.77 -16.53
N ASP A 287 11.10 10.54 -16.33
CA ASP A 287 10.49 10.78 -15.03
C ASP A 287 9.83 9.53 -14.46
N LEU A 288 9.30 8.63 -15.30
CA LEU A 288 8.72 7.35 -14.86
C LEU A 288 9.81 6.48 -14.22
N GLU A 289 10.89 6.23 -14.96
CA GLU A 289 12.01 5.42 -14.50
C GLU A 289 12.65 6.03 -13.26
N ARG A 290 13.04 7.31 -13.32
CA ARG A 290 13.72 7.99 -12.23
C ARG A 290 12.91 7.98 -10.94
N LYS A 291 11.62 8.32 -11.01
CA LYS A 291 10.77 8.40 -9.80
C LYS A 291 10.49 7.03 -9.21
N THR A 292 10.32 6.00 -10.04
CA THR A 292 10.15 4.64 -9.54
C THR A 292 11.45 4.13 -8.92
N MET A 293 12.61 4.26 -9.57
CA MET A 293 13.89 3.80 -9.01
C MET A 293 14.27 4.52 -7.73
N LEU A 294 14.00 5.83 -7.60
CA LEU A 294 14.19 6.56 -6.34
C LEU A 294 13.37 5.96 -5.18
N LEU A 295 12.21 5.37 -5.47
CA LEU A 295 11.32 4.76 -4.49
C LEU A 295 11.73 3.31 -4.17
N VAL A 296 11.89 2.46 -5.20
CA VAL A 296 12.14 1.02 -5.02
C VAL A 296 13.61 0.69 -4.75
N GLY A 297 14.52 1.63 -4.99
CA GLY A 297 15.96 1.46 -4.85
C GLY A 297 16.56 0.46 -5.83
N ASP A 298 17.88 0.32 -5.76
CA ASP A 298 18.62 -0.65 -6.56
C ASP A 298 18.40 -2.08 -6.08
N GLY A 299 18.67 -3.05 -6.95
CA GLY A 299 18.59 -4.48 -6.63
C GLY A 299 18.14 -5.32 -7.81
N LEU A 300 17.93 -6.61 -7.55
CA LEU A 300 17.49 -7.55 -8.58
C LEU A 300 16.12 -7.18 -9.13
N ALA A 301 15.98 -7.30 -10.44
CA ALA A 301 14.69 -7.27 -11.14
C ALA A 301 14.24 -8.70 -11.40
N THR A 302 12.95 -8.98 -11.22
CA THR A 302 12.37 -10.30 -11.54
C THR A 302 11.39 -10.16 -12.68
N ALA A 303 11.75 -10.75 -13.82
CA ALA A 303 10.89 -10.81 -14.99
C ALA A 303 9.58 -11.58 -14.68
N PHE A 304 8.50 -11.14 -15.30
CA PHE A 304 7.20 -11.79 -15.22
C PHE A 304 6.43 -11.54 -16.52
N ALA A 305 5.50 -12.43 -16.85
CA ALA A 305 4.62 -12.25 -18.01
C ALA A 305 3.41 -11.36 -17.64
N PRO A 306 2.90 -10.54 -18.57
CA PRO A 306 1.66 -9.80 -18.35
C PRO A 306 0.46 -10.75 -18.18
N ARG A 307 -0.60 -10.26 -17.51
CA ARG A 307 -1.89 -10.95 -17.44
C ARG A 307 -2.38 -11.32 -18.85
N LYS A 308 -2.94 -12.52 -19.01
CA LYS A 308 -3.61 -12.91 -20.25
C LYS A 308 -4.77 -11.95 -20.52
N LEU A 309 -4.77 -11.37 -21.71
CA LEU A 309 -5.90 -10.58 -22.21
C LEU A 309 -7.07 -11.53 -22.49
N ASN A 310 -8.29 -11.11 -22.16
CA ASN A 310 -9.48 -11.85 -22.59
C ASN A 310 -9.69 -11.72 -24.12
N GLY A 311 -10.66 -12.46 -24.69
CA GLY A 311 -10.86 -12.47 -26.14
C GLY A 311 -11.10 -11.08 -26.74
N VAL A 312 -11.86 -10.23 -26.05
CA VAL A 312 -12.17 -8.87 -26.50
C VAL A 312 -10.96 -7.95 -26.40
N GLU A 313 -10.26 -7.98 -25.26
CA GLU A 313 -9.00 -7.24 -25.05
C GLU A 313 -7.92 -7.65 -26.05
N THR A 314 -7.83 -8.95 -26.38
CA THR A 314 -6.89 -9.50 -27.37
C THR A 314 -7.19 -8.98 -28.78
N ALA A 315 -8.48 -8.91 -29.15
CA ALA A 315 -8.90 -8.36 -30.44
C ALA A 315 -8.57 -6.86 -30.53
N ALA A 316 -8.93 -6.08 -29.51
CA ALA A 316 -8.63 -4.65 -29.43
C ALA A 316 -7.12 -4.37 -29.49
N PHE A 317 -6.32 -5.11 -28.70
CA PHE A 317 -4.87 -5.05 -28.75
C PHE A 317 -4.33 -5.38 -30.15
N SER A 318 -4.83 -6.45 -30.77
CA SER A 318 -4.36 -6.87 -32.09
C SER A 318 -4.68 -5.85 -33.17
N THR A 319 -5.85 -5.20 -33.13
CA THR A 319 -6.22 -4.13 -34.07
C THR A 319 -5.32 -2.91 -33.88
N ALA A 320 -5.24 -2.40 -32.65
CA ALA A 320 -4.49 -1.19 -32.34
C ALA A 320 -2.99 -1.33 -32.66
N PHE A 321 -2.38 -2.46 -32.28
CA PHE A 321 -0.94 -2.66 -32.45
C PHE A 321 -0.55 -3.26 -33.80
N ARG A 322 -1.48 -3.79 -34.61
CA ARG A 322 -1.18 -4.19 -36.00
C ARG A 322 -0.85 -2.97 -36.86
N ASN A 323 -1.60 -1.88 -36.68
CA ASN A 323 -1.43 -0.67 -37.50
C ASN A 323 -0.09 0.04 -37.20
N ILE A 324 0.38 0.01 -35.96
CA ILE A 324 1.65 0.61 -35.53
C ILE A 324 2.89 -0.08 -36.15
N ILE A 325 2.75 -1.29 -36.69
CA ILE A 325 3.86 -2.08 -37.26
C ILE A 325 4.01 -1.85 -38.77
N ASN A 326 2.92 -1.41 -39.43
CA ASN A 326 2.86 -1.20 -40.87
C ASN A 326 3.27 0.23 -41.28
N ASP A 327 3.38 1.14 -40.32
CA ASP A 327 3.96 2.48 -40.45
C ASP A 327 5.43 2.48 -40.04
#